data_AF-A0A7X3KZ77-F1
#
_entry.id   AF-A0A7X3KZ77-F1
#
_cell.length_a   1.000
_cell.length_b   1.000
_cell.length_c   1.000
_cell.angle_alpha   90.00
_cell.angle_beta   90.00
_cell.angle_gamma   90.00
#
_symmetry.space_group_name_H-M   'P 1'
#
loop_
_entity.id
_entity.type
_entity.pdbx_description
1 polymer ?
#
loop_
_entity_poly.entity_id
_entity_poly.type
_entity_poly.pdbx_seq_one_letter_code
_entity_poly.pdbx_strand_id
1 'polypeptide(L)'
;MDAANPRQRFETQLLPHLDAAHNLARWLCGNDEDASVVVQEALARACPLFGSARAAQPRPWLLAIVHATWQSRYPAPRHADNAWAPDTPDDATQWLLRDEDIPLVNAALERLPVACREVLVLRELEGLHYHDIARIVDIPVDQVASRLDHGRRLLAATVALIRNIPPVGESRHGLH
;
A
#
# COMPACT_ATOMS: atom_id res chain seq x y z
N MET A 1 2.65 35.72 -18.26
CA MET A 1 2.74 35.29 -16.85
C MET A 1 2.64 33.77 -16.80
N ASP A 2 3.83 33.18 -16.72
CA ASP A 2 4.22 31.77 -16.49
C ASP A 2 3.44 30.63 -17.13
N ALA A 3 3.69 30.49 -18.44
CA ALA A 3 3.75 29.19 -19.09
C ALA A 3 4.94 28.38 -18.55
N ALA A 4 4.94 28.06 -17.25
CA ALA A 4 5.86 27.07 -16.71
C ALA A 4 5.71 25.82 -17.56
N ASN A 5 6.82 25.40 -18.17
CA ASN A 5 6.89 24.26 -19.07
C ASN A 5 6.16 23.07 -18.40
N PRO A 6 5.27 22.33 -19.09
CA PRO A 6 4.58 21.18 -18.49
C PRO A 6 5.53 20.25 -17.73
N ARG A 7 6.78 20.13 -18.21
CA ARG A 7 7.86 19.44 -17.52
C ARG A 7 8.26 20.05 -16.17
N GLN A 8 8.44 21.37 -16.08
CA GLN A 8 8.78 22.03 -14.81
C GLN A 8 7.65 21.93 -13.79
N ARG A 9 6.39 22.00 -14.24
CA ARG A 9 5.23 21.77 -13.38
C ARG A 9 5.19 20.34 -12.86
N PHE A 10 5.46 19.37 -13.72
CA PHE A 10 5.60 17.97 -13.34
C PHE A 10 6.70 17.80 -12.30
N GLU A 11 7.90 18.33 -12.54
CA GLU A 11 9.03 18.24 -11.60
C GLU A 11 8.69 18.87 -10.24
N THR A 12 8.05 20.04 -10.23
CA THR A 12 7.74 20.77 -8.99
C THR A 12 6.61 20.14 -8.18
N GLN A 13 5.59 19.59 -8.86
CA GLN A 13 4.36 19.15 -8.19
C GLN A 13 4.28 17.64 -8.00
N LEU A 14 5.01 16.85 -8.79
CA LEU A 14 4.91 15.40 -8.77
C LEU A 14 6.11 14.72 -8.10
N LEU A 15 7.33 15.22 -8.29
CA LEU A 15 8.53 14.65 -7.65
C LEU A 15 8.46 14.64 -6.12
N PRO A 16 7.82 15.60 -5.43
CA PRO A 16 7.61 15.50 -3.98
C PRO A 16 6.80 14.28 -3.53
N HIS A 17 6.16 13.57 -4.46
CA HIS A 17 5.37 12.37 -4.20
C HIS A 17 6.04 11.09 -4.70
N LEU A 18 7.31 11.17 -5.12
CA LEU A 18 8.05 10.01 -5.60
C LEU A 18 8.26 8.97 -4.49
N ASP A 19 8.53 9.40 -3.26
CA ASP A 19 8.70 8.48 -2.12
C ASP A 19 7.40 7.71 -1.84
N ALA A 20 6.25 8.38 -1.90
CA ALA A 20 4.93 7.76 -1.79
C ALA A 20 4.69 6.73 -2.91
N ALA A 21 5.07 7.06 -4.15
CA ALA A 21 4.98 6.15 -5.29
C ALA A 21 5.86 4.91 -5.10
N HIS A 22 7.10 5.09 -4.65
CA HIS A 22 8.04 3.99 -4.41
C HIS A 22 7.61 3.13 -3.23
N ASN A 23 7.11 3.73 -2.15
CA ASN A 23 6.58 3.01 -1.00
C ASN A 23 5.40 2.12 -1.39
N LEU A 24 4.42 2.67 -2.12
CA LEU A 24 3.30 1.89 -2.62
C LEU A 24 3.78 0.73 -3.51
N ALA A 25 4.65 1.01 -4.49
CA ALA A 25 5.17 0.00 -5.39
C ALA A 25 5.93 -1.12 -4.64
N ARG A 26 6.73 -0.76 -3.64
CA ARG A 26 7.45 -1.70 -2.77
C ARG A 26 6.48 -2.63 -2.04
N TRP A 27 5.39 -2.09 -1.49
CA TRP A 27 4.38 -2.90 -0.82
C TRP A 27 3.58 -3.79 -1.78
N LEU A 28 3.39 -3.37 -3.02
CA LEU A 28 2.70 -4.17 -4.03
C LEU A 28 3.59 -5.30 -4.58
N CYS A 29 4.85 -5.00 -4.90
CA CYS A 29 5.81 -5.93 -5.51
C CYS A 29 6.51 -6.86 -4.49
N GLY A 30 6.67 -6.43 -3.25
CA GLY A 30 7.41 -7.16 -2.22
C GLY A 30 8.94 -7.16 -2.38
N ASN A 31 9.47 -6.51 -3.42
CA ASN A 31 10.91 -6.33 -3.63
C ASN A 31 11.19 -4.98 -4.31
N ASP A 32 12.41 -4.45 -4.10
CA ASP A 32 12.80 -3.11 -4.56
C ASP A 32 13.05 -3.03 -6.08
N GLU A 33 13.53 -4.13 -6.67
CA GLU A 33 13.84 -4.20 -8.10
C GLU A 33 12.57 -4.03 -8.95
N ASP A 34 11.54 -4.83 -8.66
CA ASP A 34 10.24 -4.74 -9.33
C ASP A 34 9.54 -3.41 -9.02
N ALA A 35 9.66 -2.92 -7.78
CA ALA A 35 9.07 -1.63 -7.40
C ALA A 35 9.65 -0.48 -8.22
N SER A 36 10.97 -0.44 -8.39
CA SER A 36 11.66 0.56 -9.19
C SER A 36 11.20 0.52 -10.65
N VAL A 37 11.04 -0.68 -11.23
CA VAL A 37 10.52 -0.83 -12.59
C VAL A 37 9.09 -0.30 -12.71
N VAL A 38 8.21 -0.65 -11.78
CA VAL A 38 6.82 -0.16 -11.76
C VAL A 38 6.77 1.36 -11.65
N VAL A 39 7.57 1.97 -10.77
CA VAL A 39 7.62 3.42 -10.60
C VAL A 39 8.13 4.11 -11.87
N GLN A 40 9.21 3.61 -12.47
CA GLN A 40 9.75 4.18 -13.70
C GLN A 40 8.74 4.15 -14.84
N GLU A 41 8.05 3.02 -15.02
CA GLU A 41 7.00 2.87 -16.02
C GLU A 41 5.79 3.78 -15.71
N ALA A 42 5.39 3.89 -14.44
CA ALA A 42 4.34 4.79 -14.01
C ALA A 42 4.68 6.27 -14.31
N LEU A 43 5.92 6.70 -14.04
CA LEU A 43 6.38 8.05 -14.35
C LEU A 43 6.43 8.31 -15.87
N ALA A 44 6.87 7.32 -16.65
CA ALA A 44 6.88 7.41 -18.12
C ALA A 44 5.46 7.58 -18.67
N ARG A 45 4.45 6.94 -18.06
CA ARG A 45 3.02 7.13 -18.39
C ARG A 45 2.47 8.45 -17.87
N ALA A 46 2.91 8.90 -16.70
CA ALA A 46 2.42 10.11 -16.04
C ALA A 46 2.91 11.40 -16.75
N CYS A 47 4.17 11.44 -17.16
CA CYS A 47 4.79 12.63 -17.76
C CYS A 47 3.98 13.25 -18.92
N PRO A 48 3.57 12.50 -19.98
CA PRO A 48 2.77 13.06 -21.07
C PRO A 48 1.33 13.40 -20.68
N LEU A 49 0.80 12.83 -19.60
CA LEU A 49 -0.57 13.04 -19.12
C LEU A 49 -0.69 14.18 -18.11
N PHE A 50 0.44 14.72 -17.66
CA PHE A 50 0.47 15.72 -16.61
C PHE A 50 -0.07 17.07 -17.10
N GLY A 51 -1.09 17.58 -16.39
CA GLY A 51 -1.74 18.84 -16.72
C GLY A 51 -2.40 19.46 -15.50
N SER A 52 -2.89 20.69 -15.65
CA SER A 52 -3.42 21.52 -14.55
C SER A 52 -4.54 20.86 -13.72
N ALA A 53 -5.38 20.02 -14.33
CA ALA A 53 -6.41 19.28 -13.59
C ALA A 53 -5.82 18.21 -12.65
N ARG A 54 -4.66 17.64 -12.99
CA ARG A 54 -3.98 16.59 -12.20
C ARG A 54 -3.12 17.21 -11.10
N ALA A 55 -2.60 18.41 -11.37
CA ALA A 55 -1.90 19.25 -10.40
C ALA A 55 -2.71 19.60 -9.15
N ALA A 56 -4.04 19.54 -9.20
CA ALA A 56 -4.89 19.80 -8.03
C ALA A 56 -4.80 18.71 -6.96
N GLN A 57 -4.57 17.45 -7.38
CA GLN A 57 -4.45 16.29 -6.49
C GLN A 57 -3.34 15.35 -7.01
N PRO A 58 -2.08 15.80 -7.00
CA PRO A 58 -0.98 15.12 -7.68
C PRO A 58 -0.65 13.77 -7.03
N ARG A 59 -0.73 13.66 -5.70
CA ARG A 59 -0.42 12.43 -4.96
C ARG A 59 -1.42 11.28 -5.24
N PRO A 60 -2.75 11.42 -5.00
CA PRO A 60 -3.68 10.34 -5.34
C PRO A 60 -3.63 9.94 -6.81
N TRP A 61 -3.42 10.92 -7.70
CA TRP A 61 -3.32 10.66 -9.14
C TRP A 61 -2.07 9.85 -9.50
N LEU A 62 -0.90 10.18 -8.94
CA LEU A 62 0.32 9.39 -9.14
C LEU A 62 0.17 7.96 -8.60
N LEU A 63 -0.37 7.82 -7.38
CA LEU A 63 -0.59 6.52 -6.76
C LEU A 63 -1.56 5.65 -7.58
N ALA A 64 -2.56 6.24 -8.22
CA ALA A 64 -3.44 5.56 -9.17
C ALA A 64 -2.68 5.01 -10.39
N ILE A 65 -1.74 5.78 -10.94
CA ILE A 65 -0.93 5.33 -12.10
C ILE A 65 0.03 4.21 -11.70
N VAL A 66 0.62 4.30 -10.51
CA VAL A 66 1.48 3.24 -9.95
C VAL A 66 0.70 1.95 -9.80
N HIS A 67 -0.47 2.00 -9.15
CA HIS A 67 -1.34 0.83 -8.95
C HIS A 67 -1.78 0.21 -10.28
N ALA A 68 -2.25 1.04 -11.23
CA ALA A 68 -2.66 0.56 -12.55
C ALA A 68 -1.50 -0.06 -13.35
N THR A 69 -0.28 0.46 -13.21
CA THR A 69 0.93 -0.11 -13.83
C THR A 69 1.27 -1.46 -13.22
N TRP A 70 1.26 -1.56 -11.89
CA TRP A 70 1.46 -2.82 -11.18
C TRP A 70 0.41 -3.87 -11.57
N GLN A 71 -0.87 -3.51 -11.56
CA GLN A 71 -1.97 -4.42 -11.87
C GLN A 71 -1.89 -4.94 -13.32
N SER A 72 -1.46 -4.10 -14.27
CA SER A 72 -1.23 -4.51 -15.66
C SER A 72 -0.06 -5.49 -15.80
N ARG A 73 0.95 -5.39 -14.93
CA ARG A 73 2.18 -6.20 -14.98
C ARG A 73 2.02 -7.53 -14.24
N TYR A 74 1.29 -7.52 -13.14
CA TYR A 74 1.02 -8.69 -12.31
C TYR A 74 -0.48 -8.97 -12.25
N PRO A 75 -1.12 -9.33 -13.39
CA PRO A 75 -2.52 -9.72 -13.36
C PRO A 75 -2.62 -10.99 -12.51
N ALA A 76 -3.09 -10.84 -11.26
CA ALA A 76 -3.47 -11.98 -10.48
C ALA A 76 -4.54 -12.78 -11.25
N PRO A 77 -4.62 -14.11 -11.07
CA PRO A 77 -5.88 -14.80 -11.33
C PRO A 77 -6.94 -14.00 -10.59
N ARG A 78 -8.07 -13.68 -11.25
CA ARG A 78 -9.24 -13.08 -10.61
C ARG A 78 -9.73 -14.04 -9.53
N HIS A 79 -9.04 -14.08 -8.39
CA HIS A 79 -9.46 -14.83 -7.23
C HIS A 79 -10.77 -14.19 -6.81
N ALA A 80 -11.80 -14.99 -6.85
CA ALA A 80 -13.17 -14.64 -6.58
C ALA A 80 -13.37 -14.38 -5.06
N ASP A 81 -12.62 -13.43 -4.49
CA ASP A 81 -12.75 -13.04 -3.08
C ASP A 81 -13.25 -11.59 -2.96
N ASN A 82 -14.15 -11.18 -3.87
CA ASN A 82 -14.99 -10.00 -3.69
C ASN A 82 -16.14 -10.24 -2.68
N ALA A 83 -16.12 -11.34 -1.95
CA ALA A 83 -17.08 -11.67 -0.90
C ALA A 83 -16.36 -11.79 0.45
N TRP A 84 -15.65 -10.75 0.87
CA TRP A 84 -15.44 -10.55 2.31
C TRP A 84 -16.77 -10.13 2.91
N ALA A 85 -17.53 -11.14 3.37
CA ALA A 85 -18.73 -10.92 4.16
C ALA A 85 -18.34 -10.07 5.37
N PRO A 86 -19.02 -8.92 5.58
CA PRO A 86 -18.74 -8.08 6.73
C PRO A 86 -19.28 -8.78 7.98
N ASP A 87 -18.42 -9.46 8.72
CA ASP A 87 -18.70 -9.73 10.12
C ASP A 87 -18.49 -8.40 10.89
N THR A 88 -19.59 -7.69 11.11
CA THR A 88 -19.69 -6.52 11.98
C THR A 88 -19.55 -6.93 13.47
N PRO A 89 -19.34 -5.97 14.38
CA PRO A 89 -18.08 -5.31 14.70
C PRO A 89 -17.61 -5.70 16.11
N ASP A 90 -16.30 -5.79 16.35
CA ASP A 90 -15.80 -5.61 17.72
C ASP A 90 -14.37 -5.06 17.74
N ASP A 91 -14.17 -4.06 18.60
CA ASP A 91 -13.00 -3.23 18.86
C ASP A 91 -11.81 -3.30 17.88
N ALA A 92 -11.81 -2.39 16.90
CA ALA A 92 -10.58 -1.99 16.23
C ALA A 92 -9.74 -1.17 17.21
N THR A 93 -8.93 -1.88 18.01
CA THR A 93 -7.97 -1.30 18.94
C THR A 93 -7.16 -0.23 18.21
N GLN A 94 -7.09 0.98 18.78
CA GLN A 94 -6.07 1.94 18.39
C GLN A 94 -4.71 1.32 18.73
N TRP A 95 -3.99 0.85 17.72
CA TRP A 95 -2.62 0.44 17.89
C TRP A 95 -1.77 1.70 18.04
N LEU A 96 -1.43 2.04 19.29
CA LEU A 96 -0.38 3.00 19.56
C LEU A 96 0.96 2.27 19.38
N LEU A 97 1.45 2.24 18.15
CA LEU A 97 2.73 1.61 17.83
C LEU A 97 3.88 2.47 18.35
N ARG A 98 4.85 1.82 19.01
CA ARG A 98 6.13 2.46 19.32
C ARG A 98 7.04 2.36 18.10
N ASP A 99 8.01 3.25 17.97
CA ASP A 99 8.98 3.26 16.85
C ASP A 99 9.71 1.91 16.71
N GLU A 100 9.96 1.24 17.83
CA GLU A 100 10.58 -0.09 17.91
C GLU A 100 9.75 -1.21 17.24
N ASP A 101 8.46 -0.99 17.01
CA ASP A 101 7.56 -1.96 16.41
C ASP A 101 7.55 -1.91 14.86
N ILE A 102 8.24 -0.94 14.24
CA ILE A 102 8.25 -0.75 12.77
C ILE A 102 8.69 -2.02 12.01
N PRO A 103 9.81 -2.70 12.36
CA PRO A 103 10.23 -3.91 11.64
C PRO A 103 9.21 -5.05 11.74
N LEU A 104 8.58 -5.18 12.91
CA LEU A 104 7.56 -6.18 13.19
C LEU A 104 6.29 -5.92 12.37
N VAL A 105 5.88 -4.67 12.25
CA VAL A 105 4.72 -4.25 11.45
C VAL A 105 4.98 -4.47 9.98
N ASN A 106 6.19 -4.17 9.52
CA ASN A 106 6.56 -4.39 8.13
C ASN A 106 6.48 -5.89 7.79
N ALA A 107 7.06 -6.74 8.63
CA ALA A 107 6.99 -8.19 8.47
C ALA A 107 5.54 -8.72 8.54
N ALA A 108 4.69 -8.10 9.35
CA ALA A 108 3.27 -8.45 9.41
C ALA A 108 2.53 -8.04 8.13
N LEU A 109 2.73 -6.82 7.64
CA LEU A 109 2.15 -6.33 6.39
C LEU A 109 2.53 -7.21 5.20
N GLU A 110 3.78 -7.67 5.10
CA GLU A 110 4.23 -8.57 4.03
C GLU A 110 3.44 -9.88 3.96
N ARG A 111 2.90 -10.35 5.09
CA ARG A 111 2.13 -11.60 5.20
C ARG A 111 0.63 -11.43 4.91
N LEU A 112 0.15 -10.20 4.77
CA LEU A 112 -1.26 -9.93 4.47
C LEU A 112 -1.59 -10.22 2.99
N PRO A 113 -2.85 -10.62 2.70
CA PRO A 113 -3.36 -10.62 1.33
C PRO A 113 -3.19 -9.23 0.70
N VAL A 114 -2.79 -9.20 -0.58
CA VAL A 114 -2.48 -7.95 -1.30
C VAL A 114 -3.66 -6.96 -1.25
N ALA A 115 -4.90 -7.45 -1.39
CA ALA A 115 -6.11 -6.61 -1.35
C ALA A 115 -6.34 -5.90 0.00
N CYS A 116 -5.84 -6.45 1.11
CA CYS A 116 -5.86 -5.80 2.42
C CYS A 116 -4.66 -4.88 2.60
N ARG A 117 -3.49 -5.35 2.15
CA ARG A 117 -2.24 -4.60 2.25
C ARG A 117 -2.30 -3.28 1.48
N GLU A 118 -2.80 -3.28 0.25
CA GLU A 118 -2.89 -2.07 -0.57
C GLU A 118 -3.76 -0.99 0.08
N VAL A 119 -4.93 -1.34 0.63
CA VAL A 119 -5.82 -0.36 1.26
C VAL A 119 -5.23 0.17 2.57
N LEU A 120 -4.55 -0.67 3.35
CA LEU A 120 -3.85 -0.26 4.57
C LEU A 120 -2.71 0.70 4.27
N VAL A 121 -1.88 0.39 3.28
CA VAL A 121 -0.77 1.25 2.87
C VAL A 121 -1.31 2.60 2.39
N LEU A 122 -2.31 2.60 1.50
CA LEU A 122 -2.90 3.83 1.00
C LEU A 122 -3.55 4.67 2.12
N ARG A 123 -4.14 4.03 3.13
CA ARG A 123 -4.82 4.71 4.23
C ARG A 123 -3.87 5.20 5.32
N GLU A 124 -3.09 4.29 5.89
CA GLU A 124 -2.35 4.53 7.13
C GLU A 124 -0.95 5.08 6.87
N LEU A 125 -0.32 4.72 5.74
CA LEU A 125 1.02 5.22 5.38
C LEU A 125 0.90 6.43 4.44
N GLU A 126 0.00 6.35 3.45
CA GLU A 126 -0.18 7.41 2.46
C GLU A 126 -1.24 8.45 2.83
N GLY A 127 -2.01 8.23 3.91
CA GLY A 127 -2.95 9.21 4.45
C GLY A 127 -4.15 9.53 3.52
N LEU A 128 -4.48 8.65 2.57
CA LEU A 128 -5.55 8.91 1.61
C LEU A 128 -6.95 8.77 2.22
N HIS A 129 -7.90 9.49 1.63
CA HIS A 129 -9.32 9.36 1.95
C HIS A 129 -9.92 8.13 1.24
N TYR A 130 -10.99 7.57 1.82
CA TYR A 130 -11.58 6.33 1.32
C TYR A 130 -12.05 6.43 -0.14
N HIS A 131 -12.55 7.60 -0.55
CA HIS A 131 -12.94 7.85 -1.94
C HIS A 131 -11.75 7.77 -2.91
N ASP A 132 -10.58 8.27 -2.53
CA ASP A 132 -9.39 8.21 -3.39
C ASP A 132 -8.82 6.80 -3.44
N ILE A 133 -8.84 6.09 -2.30
CA ILE A 133 -8.46 4.68 -2.24
C ILE A 133 -9.35 3.85 -3.17
N ALA A 134 -10.68 4.02 -3.07
CA ALA A 134 -11.66 3.35 -3.92
C ALA A 134 -11.36 3.54 -5.42
N ARG A 135 -11.01 4.77 -5.82
CA ARG A 135 -10.64 5.10 -7.20
C ARG A 135 -9.30 4.51 -7.63
N ILE A 136 -8.34 4.38 -6.72
CA ILE A 136 -7.02 3.82 -7.00
C ILE A 136 -7.12 2.31 -7.19
N VAL A 137 -7.78 1.62 -6.26
CA VAL A 137 -7.86 0.14 -6.25
C VAL A 137 -9.04 -0.42 -7.06
N ASP A 138 -9.84 0.47 -7.65
CA ASP A 138 -11.03 0.18 -8.48
C ASP A 138 -12.09 -0.67 -7.77
N ILE A 139 -12.52 -0.22 -6.58
CA ILE A 139 -13.61 -0.85 -5.82
C ILE A 139 -14.59 0.20 -5.27
N PRO A 140 -15.83 -0.20 -4.92
CA PRO A 140 -16.77 0.66 -4.21
C PRO A 140 -16.24 1.16 -2.84
N VAL A 141 -16.58 2.40 -2.47
CA VAL A 141 -16.11 3.05 -1.22
C VAL A 141 -16.53 2.27 0.03
N ASP A 142 -17.71 1.67 0.01
CA ASP A 142 -18.24 0.77 1.04
C ASP A 142 -17.37 -0.48 1.22
N GLN A 143 -16.77 -1.00 0.16
CA GLN A 143 -15.83 -2.12 0.23
C GLN A 143 -14.47 -1.70 0.80
N VAL A 144 -14.04 -0.44 0.61
CA VAL A 144 -12.79 0.07 1.22
C VAL A 144 -12.84 -0.04 2.73
N ALA A 145 -13.97 0.37 3.35
CA ALA A 145 -14.13 0.31 4.80
C ALA A 145 -14.04 -1.12 5.34
N SER A 146 -14.74 -2.07 4.69
CA SER A 146 -14.70 -3.49 5.07
C SER A 146 -13.29 -4.09 4.89
N ARG A 147 -12.60 -3.78 3.78
CA ARG A 147 -11.22 -4.25 3.55
C ARG A 147 -10.23 -3.67 4.56
N LEU A 148 -10.38 -2.41 4.96
CA LEU A 148 -9.55 -1.78 5.99
C LEU A 148 -9.77 -2.43 7.35
N ASP A 149 -11.03 -2.62 7.73
CA ASP A 149 -11.40 -3.25 8.99
C ASP A 149 -10.86 -4.69 9.08
N HIS A 150 -11.07 -5.49 8.03
CA HIS A 150 -10.50 -6.82 7.92
C HIS A 150 -8.97 -6.81 7.92
N GLY A 151 -8.35 -5.90 7.14
CA GLY A 151 -6.90 -5.73 7.09
C GLY A 151 -6.29 -5.38 8.45
N ARG A 152 -6.93 -4.49 9.23
CA ARG A 152 -6.47 -4.15 10.58
C ARG A 152 -6.53 -5.35 11.53
N ARG A 153 -7.59 -6.16 11.47
CA ARG A 153 -7.67 -7.43 12.23
C ARG A 153 -6.58 -8.42 11.84
N LEU A 154 -6.35 -8.60 10.54
CA LEU A 154 -5.29 -9.48 10.05
C LEU A 154 -3.90 -8.99 10.48
N LEU A 155 -3.67 -7.67 10.41
CA LEU A 155 -2.42 -7.07 10.84
C LEU A 155 -2.18 -7.30 12.33
N ALA A 156 -3.18 -7.00 13.17
CA ALA A 156 -3.17 -7.24 14.60
C ALA A 156 -2.84 -8.70 14.95
N ALA A 157 -3.55 -9.65 14.32
CA ALA A 157 -3.34 -11.08 14.52
C ALA A 157 -1.94 -11.53 14.07
N THR A 158 -1.46 -11.01 12.94
CA THR A 158 -0.14 -11.36 12.39
C THR A 158 0.99 -10.79 13.25
N VAL A 159 0.85 -9.55 13.74
CA VAL A 159 1.79 -8.96 14.70
C VAL A 159 1.86 -9.80 15.98
N ALA A 160 0.72 -10.18 16.55
CA ALA A 160 0.67 -11.04 17.72
C ALA A 160 1.33 -12.41 17.47
N LEU A 161 1.09 -13.00 16.28
CA LEU A 161 1.71 -14.23 15.87
C LEU A 161 3.24 -14.11 15.82
N ILE A 162 3.76 -13.06 15.18
CA ILE A 162 5.21 -12.85 15.04
C ILE A 162 5.86 -12.59 16.41
N ARG A 163 5.23 -11.81 17.31
CA ARG A 163 5.71 -11.59 18.68
C ARG A 163 5.80 -12.88 19.49
N ASN A 164 4.90 -13.83 19.25
CA ASN A 164 4.81 -15.09 19.98
C ASN A 164 5.59 -16.24 19.33
N ILE A 165 6.42 -15.98 18.31
CA ILE A 165 7.35 -16.99 17.78
C ILE A 165 8.48 -17.16 18.81
N PRO A 166 8.58 -18.29 19.54
CA PRO A 166 9.73 -18.53 20.41
C PRO A 166 11.01 -18.56 19.55
N PRO A 167 12.15 -18.07 20.05
CA PRO A 167 13.40 -18.12 19.30
C PRO A 167 13.70 -19.57 18.94
N VAL A 168 13.79 -19.87 17.64
CA VAL A 168 14.28 -21.15 17.16
C VAL A 168 15.77 -21.21 17.51
N GLY A 169 16.10 -21.88 18.62
CA GLY A 169 17.48 -22.23 18.94
C GLY A 169 17.81 -22.32 20.42
N GLU A 170 17.35 -23.37 21.09
CA GLU A 170 18.21 -24.13 22.01
C GLU A 170 17.87 -25.62 21.80
N SER A 171 18.40 -26.18 20.71
CA SER A 171 18.58 -27.63 20.61
C SER A 171 19.41 -28.04 21.81
N ARG A 172 18.75 -28.70 22.76
CA ARG A 172 19.31 -29.42 23.89
C ARG A 172 20.63 -30.12 23.50
N HIS A 173 21.75 -29.46 23.72
CA HIS A 173 23.04 -30.13 23.90
C HIS A 173 23.12 -30.49 25.38
N GLY A 174 22.49 -31.62 25.70
CA GLY A 174 22.52 -32.21 27.03
C GLY A 174 22.07 -33.64 26.94
N LEU A 175 23.00 -34.57 26.70
CA LEU A 175 23.43 -35.57 27.68
C LEU A 175 24.30 -36.65 27.00
N HIS A 176 25.44 -36.90 27.64
CA HIS A 176 26.30 -38.09 27.61
C HIS A 176 27.10 -38.44 26.35
#